data_AF-A0A382XFN0-F1
#
_entry.id   AF-A0A382XFN0-F1
#
_cell.length_a   1.000
_cell.length_b   1.000
_cell.length_c   1.000
_cell.angle_alpha   90.00
_cell.angle_beta   90.00
_cell.angle_gamma   90.00
#
_symmetry.space_group_name_H-M   'P 1'
#
loop_
_entity.id
_entity.type
_entity.pdbx_description
1 polymer ?
#
loop_
_entity_poly.entity_id
_entity_poly.type
_entity_poly.pdbx_seq_one_letter_code
_entity_poly.pdbx_strand_id
1 'polypeptide(L)'
;TADFDPGAGTVELSAVVGWPGDDVFVSKLDSSGNYVWAKSFGGTKQDVGNSVAVDSSGNVYTTGFFQGTADFDPGAGTTNLTTTGPEVGDDVFVSKLDSAGDLLWVKGFGGAEYSFYGPDDRGYSVALDSSGNVYITGQFLGTVDFDPGAGTTEFTSSEYSFIWRNDVFVLRLDSTGNLGTVVPAGFTLSTTTVSVAETGTTAQFTVVLDAEPVSDVVIWSASSDSGEAQVGAQLTFTSSNWATPQAFTITGVDDDVDDGDQQATFTVGVL
;
A
#
# COMPACT_ATOMS: atom_id res chain seq x y z
N THR A 1 19.08 30.38 -1.41
CA THR A 1 17.81 31.12 -1.38
C THR A 1 17.44 31.46 -2.81
N ALA A 2 16.17 31.30 -3.18
CA ALA A 2 15.65 31.61 -4.51
C ALA A 2 14.24 32.19 -4.41
N ASP A 3 13.92 33.10 -5.34
CA ASP A 3 12.61 33.72 -5.47
C ASP A 3 11.64 32.82 -6.26
N PHE A 4 10.46 32.61 -5.70
CA PHE A 4 9.38 31.80 -6.26
C PHE A 4 8.18 32.63 -6.73
N ASP A 5 8.23 33.95 -6.61
CA ASP A 5 7.24 34.83 -7.23
C ASP A 5 7.65 35.16 -8.69
N PRO A 6 6.92 34.71 -9.71
CA PRO A 6 7.20 35.09 -11.10
C PRO A 6 6.85 36.56 -11.42
N GLY A 7 6.18 37.26 -10.49
CA GLY A 7 5.80 38.66 -10.60
C GLY A 7 6.87 39.65 -10.14
N ALA A 8 6.42 40.82 -9.66
CA ALA A 8 7.29 41.87 -9.14
C ALA A 8 7.46 41.84 -7.61
N GLY A 9 6.76 40.92 -6.93
CA GLY A 9 6.98 40.64 -5.53
C GLY A 9 8.22 39.79 -5.32
N THR A 10 8.43 39.34 -4.09
CA THR A 10 9.55 38.45 -3.75
C THR A 10 9.06 37.44 -2.73
N VAL A 11 9.19 36.16 -3.05
CA VAL A 11 8.90 35.03 -2.16
C VAL A 11 10.13 34.14 -2.13
N GLU A 12 10.95 34.33 -1.11
CA GLU A 12 12.18 33.57 -0.95
C GLU A 12 11.96 32.27 -0.18
N LEU A 13 12.45 31.16 -0.71
CA LEU A 13 12.73 29.95 0.06
C LEU A 13 14.22 29.69 0.09
N SER A 14 14.70 29.14 1.20
CA SER A 14 16.11 28.77 1.38
C SER A 14 16.21 27.28 1.58
N ALA A 15 17.21 26.67 0.95
CA ALA A 15 17.62 25.33 1.30
C ALA A 15 18.10 25.28 2.76
N VAL A 16 17.93 24.13 3.39
CA VAL A 16 18.48 23.82 4.70
C VAL A 16 20.01 23.83 4.59
N VAL A 17 20.68 24.53 5.50
CA VAL A 17 22.12 24.78 5.38
C VAL A 17 22.91 23.52 5.71
N GLY A 18 23.65 22.98 4.74
CA GLY A 18 24.42 21.73 4.87
C GLY A 18 25.59 21.59 3.90
N TRP A 19 26.02 20.35 3.63
CA TRP A 19 26.92 20.06 2.51
C TRP A 19 26.29 20.57 1.20
N PRO A 20 27.06 20.94 0.16
CA PRO A 20 26.47 21.38 -1.10
C PRO A 20 25.51 20.30 -1.63
N GLY A 21 24.22 20.60 -1.54
CA GLY A 21 23.10 19.72 -1.86
C GLY A 21 21.90 20.58 -2.26
N ASP A 22 21.06 20.02 -3.11
CA ASP A 22 19.79 20.63 -3.51
C ASP A 22 18.72 20.25 -2.48
N ASP A 23 17.69 21.08 -2.31
CA ASP A 23 16.48 20.75 -1.55
C ASP A 23 15.29 20.63 -2.50
N VAL A 24 14.27 19.90 -2.07
CA VAL A 24 13.01 19.81 -2.80
C VAL A 24 12.22 21.11 -2.61
N PHE A 25 11.64 21.62 -3.69
CA PHE A 25 10.61 22.63 -3.62
C PHE A 25 9.36 22.23 -4.41
N VAL A 26 8.22 22.76 -4.00
CA VAL A 26 6.95 22.70 -4.73
C VAL A 26 6.41 24.13 -4.81
N SER A 27 6.09 24.59 -6.01
CA SER A 27 5.49 25.91 -6.24
C SER A 27 4.13 25.77 -6.92
N LYS A 28 3.14 26.49 -6.39
CA LYS A 28 1.79 26.58 -6.93
C LYS A 28 1.55 27.99 -7.45
N LEU A 29 1.09 28.05 -8.71
CA LEU A 29 0.64 29.26 -9.37
C LEU A 29 -0.86 29.15 -9.68
N ASP A 30 -1.53 30.30 -9.82
CA ASP A 30 -2.90 30.34 -10.31
C ASP A 30 -2.95 30.16 -11.85
N SER A 31 -4.14 30.11 -12.43
CA SER A 31 -4.32 29.95 -13.88
C SER A 31 -3.82 31.13 -14.72
N SER A 32 -3.53 32.27 -14.08
CA SER A 32 -2.91 33.45 -14.70
C SER A 32 -1.39 33.46 -14.52
N GLY A 33 -0.82 32.46 -13.84
CA GLY A 33 0.60 32.37 -13.53
C GLY A 33 1.04 33.18 -12.31
N ASN A 34 0.12 33.71 -11.50
CA ASN A 34 0.50 34.43 -10.28
C ASN A 34 0.85 33.45 -9.16
N TYR A 35 1.77 33.86 -8.29
CA TYR A 35 2.14 33.10 -7.10
C TYR A 35 0.92 32.81 -6.19
N VAL A 36 0.80 31.56 -5.73
CA VAL A 36 -0.17 31.15 -4.70
C VAL A 36 0.58 30.74 -3.43
N TRP A 37 1.45 29.74 -3.53
CA TRP A 37 2.34 29.33 -2.46
C TRP A 37 3.58 28.63 -3.01
N ALA A 38 4.67 28.65 -2.26
CA ALA A 38 5.82 27.77 -2.46
C ALA A 38 6.21 27.14 -1.12
N LYS A 39 6.67 25.89 -1.18
CA LYS A 39 7.11 25.09 -0.04
C LYS A 39 8.44 24.45 -0.37
N SER A 40 9.33 24.36 0.60
CA SER A 40 10.58 23.59 0.49
C SER A 40 10.70 22.63 1.66
N PHE A 41 11.33 21.49 1.42
CA PHE A 41 11.58 20.47 2.42
C PHE A 41 12.80 19.65 2.02
N GLY A 42 13.51 19.11 3.00
CA GLY A 42 14.84 18.54 2.82
C GLY A 42 15.65 18.49 4.11
N GLY A 43 16.90 18.13 3.98
CA GLY A 43 17.88 17.98 5.03
C GLY A 43 19.17 18.73 4.71
N THR A 44 20.26 18.32 5.35
CA THR A 44 21.57 18.98 5.15
C THR A 44 22.37 18.40 3.99
N LYS A 45 21.76 17.52 3.19
CA LYS A 45 22.39 16.77 2.10
C LYS A 45 21.56 16.93 0.82
N GLN A 46 21.78 16.07 -0.16
CA GLN A 46 21.08 16.18 -1.44
C GLN A 46 19.68 15.59 -1.35
N ASP A 47 18.68 16.43 -1.65
CA ASP A 47 17.27 16.07 -1.73
C ASP A 47 16.68 16.62 -3.04
N VAL A 48 16.23 15.72 -3.90
CA VAL A 48 15.85 16.07 -5.28
C VAL A 48 14.43 15.63 -5.56
N GLY A 49 13.57 16.58 -5.90
CA GLY A 49 12.23 16.32 -6.44
C GLY A 49 12.28 16.07 -7.94
N ASN A 50 11.80 14.91 -8.39
CA ASN A 50 11.84 14.51 -9.80
C ASN A 50 10.49 14.66 -10.52
N SER A 51 9.37 14.51 -9.79
CA SER A 51 8.04 14.52 -10.39
C SER A 51 6.97 14.99 -9.41
N VAL A 52 5.90 15.57 -9.95
CA VAL A 52 4.74 16.07 -9.21
C VAL A 52 3.42 15.66 -9.88
N ALA A 53 2.43 15.26 -9.08
CA ALA A 53 1.07 14.97 -9.50
C ALA A 53 0.06 15.64 -8.56
N VAL A 54 -1.19 15.81 -9.01
CA VAL A 54 -2.24 16.47 -8.22
C VAL A 54 -3.53 15.67 -8.32
N ASP A 55 -4.21 15.42 -7.20
CA ASP A 55 -5.52 14.75 -7.21
C ASP A 55 -6.69 15.74 -7.46
N SER A 56 -7.90 15.20 -7.60
CA SER A 56 -9.11 16.01 -7.84
C SER A 56 -9.50 16.92 -6.68
N SER A 57 -8.94 16.68 -5.48
CA SER A 57 -9.12 17.53 -4.30
C SER A 57 -8.03 18.60 -4.19
N GLY A 58 -7.06 18.61 -5.12
CA GLY A 58 -5.95 19.55 -5.14
C GLY A 58 -4.81 19.18 -4.20
N ASN A 59 -4.78 17.97 -3.64
CA ASN A 59 -3.62 17.48 -2.90
C ASN A 59 -2.48 17.22 -3.88
N VAL A 60 -1.26 17.56 -3.47
CA VAL A 60 -0.06 17.51 -4.30
C VAL A 60 0.81 16.35 -3.88
N TYR A 61 1.26 15.55 -4.84
CA TYR A 61 2.11 14.40 -4.62
C TYR A 61 3.46 14.65 -5.27
N THR A 62 4.55 14.47 -4.54
CA THR A 62 5.91 14.65 -5.06
C THR A 62 6.71 13.39 -4.81
N THR A 63 7.55 12.99 -5.77
CA THR A 63 8.52 11.90 -5.58
C THR A 63 9.90 12.32 -6.05
N GLY A 64 10.92 11.60 -5.59
CA GLY A 64 12.31 11.94 -5.82
C GLY A 64 13.22 11.03 -5.01
N PHE A 65 14.36 11.57 -4.60
CA PHE A 65 15.26 10.91 -3.66
C PHE A 65 15.81 11.91 -2.64
N PHE A 66 16.28 11.41 -1.50
CA PHE A 66 16.85 12.20 -0.41
C PHE A 66 18.08 11.48 0.18
N GLN A 67 18.95 12.22 0.87
CA GLN A 67 20.18 11.69 1.48
C GLN A 67 20.26 11.98 2.97
N GLY A 68 20.67 10.98 3.77
CA GLY A 68 20.76 11.14 5.21
C GLY A 68 19.39 11.39 5.85
N THR A 69 19.31 12.34 6.77
CA THR A 69 18.03 12.72 7.42
C THR A 69 17.49 14.01 6.81
N ALA A 70 16.26 13.96 6.31
CA ALA A 70 15.54 15.08 5.74
C ALA A 70 14.19 15.29 6.46
N ASP A 71 13.82 16.55 6.70
CA ASP A 71 12.52 16.94 7.23
C ASP A 71 11.57 17.25 6.07
N PHE A 72 10.47 16.51 5.99
CA PHE A 72 9.46 16.64 4.94
C PHE A 72 8.28 17.53 5.33
N ASP A 73 8.24 18.06 6.55
CA ASP A 73 7.24 19.05 6.95
C ASP A 73 7.67 20.44 6.48
N PRO A 74 6.97 21.08 5.53
CA PRO A 74 7.31 22.43 5.07
C PRO A 74 6.84 23.53 6.04
N GLY A 75 6.21 23.16 7.16
CA GLY A 75 5.73 24.03 8.22
C GLY A 75 6.71 24.16 9.39
N ALA A 76 6.15 24.31 10.59
CA ALA A 76 6.94 24.44 11.84
C ALA A 76 7.08 23.13 12.61
N GLY A 77 6.42 22.06 12.14
CA GLY A 77 6.57 20.72 12.70
C GLY A 77 7.84 20.05 12.19
N THR A 78 7.96 18.75 12.47
CA THR A 78 9.08 17.94 12.00
C THR A 78 8.54 16.57 11.66
N THR A 79 8.75 16.14 10.42
CA THR A 79 8.45 14.81 9.93
C THR A 79 9.67 14.29 9.18
N ASN A 80 10.57 13.66 9.92
CA ASN A 80 11.84 13.18 9.37
C ASN A 80 11.70 11.82 8.69
N LEU A 81 12.37 11.67 7.56
CA LEU A 81 12.83 10.38 7.06
C LEU A 81 14.36 10.32 7.17
N THR A 82 14.88 9.11 7.33
CA THR A 82 16.32 8.85 7.29
C THR A 82 16.57 7.73 6.29
N THR A 83 17.57 7.90 5.43
CA THR A 83 17.95 6.89 4.44
C THR A 83 18.35 5.58 5.12
N THR A 84 18.08 4.48 4.44
CA THR A 84 18.61 3.17 4.80
C THR A 84 20.06 3.10 4.29
N GLY A 85 20.98 2.58 5.10
CA GLY A 85 22.39 2.55 4.71
C GLY A 85 23.15 3.86 4.95
N PRO A 86 24.20 4.16 4.14
CA PRO A 86 25.04 5.34 4.35
C PRO A 86 24.28 6.65 4.13
N GLU A 87 24.62 7.68 4.89
CA GLU A 87 24.01 9.01 4.75
C GLU A 87 24.28 9.71 3.39
N VAL A 88 24.98 9.08 2.46
CA VAL A 88 25.26 9.60 1.11
C VAL A 88 24.59 8.74 0.02
N GLY A 89 23.93 7.65 0.42
CA GLY A 89 23.07 6.88 -0.47
C GLY A 89 21.72 7.56 -0.62
N ASP A 90 21.11 7.36 -1.77
CA ASP A 90 19.81 7.90 -2.09
C ASP A 90 18.75 6.90 -1.66
N ASP A 91 17.75 7.36 -0.89
CA ASP A 91 16.49 6.64 -0.74
C ASP A 91 15.38 7.36 -1.49
N VAL A 92 14.40 6.61 -1.98
CA VAL A 92 13.21 7.18 -2.59
C VAL A 92 12.33 7.82 -1.51
N PHE A 93 11.73 8.96 -1.84
CA PHE A 93 10.58 9.45 -1.09
C PHE A 93 9.34 9.60 -1.98
N VAL A 94 8.18 9.55 -1.35
CA VAL A 94 6.93 10.08 -1.87
C VAL A 94 6.24 10.88 -0.77
N SER A 95 5.89 12.12 -1.05
CA SER A 95 5.15 12.99 -0.14
C SER A 95 3.78 13.32 -0.71
N LYS A 96 2.82 13.56 0.19
CA LYS A 96 1.52 14.13 -0.10
C LYS A 96 1.33 15.39 0.74
N LEU A 97 1.12 16.50 0.07
CA LEU A 97 0.70 17.77 0.64
C LEU A 97 -0.79 17.99 0.37
N ASP A 98 -1.47 18.72 1.22
CA ASP A 98 -2.81 19.20 0.94
C ASP A 98 -2.81 20.36 -0.08
N SER A 99 -3.99 20.88 -0.40
CA SER A 99 -4.13 21.98 -1.36
C SER A 99 -3.52 23.33 -0.93
N ALA A 100 -3.25 23.49 0.37
CA ALA A 100 -2.57 24.64 0.99
C ALA A 100 -1.05 24.43 1.11
N GLY A 101 -0.57 23.23 0.78
CA GLY A 101 0.84 22.86 0.84
C GLY A 101 1.30 22.41 2.22
N ASP A 102 0.39 21.97 3.08
CA ASP A 102 0.71 21.38 4.38
C ASP A 102 0.86 19.86 4.25
N LEU A 103 1.80 19.25 4.98
CA LEU A 103 2.10 17.82 4.86
C LEU A 103 0.95 16.96 5.39
N LEU A 104 0.45 16.03 4.57
CA LEU A 104 -0.49 15.00 4.99
C LEU A 104 0.23 13.71 5.37
N TRP A 105 1.17 13.27 4.54
CA TRP A 105 2.05 12.15 4.84
C TRP A 105 3.29 12.16 3.95
N VAL A 106 4.34 11.47 4.40
CA VAL A 106 5.51 11.13 3.60
C VAL A 106 5.86 9.67 3.83
N LYS A 107 6.43 9.02 2.81
CA LYS A 107 6.89 7.63 2.83
C LYS A 107 8.27 7.57 2.18
N GLY A 108 9.17 6.79 2.78
CA GLY A 108 10.51 6.54 2.26
C GLY A 108 10.73 5.05 2.03
N PHE A 109 11.54 4.70 1.04
CA PHE A 109 11.96 3.34 0.78
C PHE A 109 13.34 3.33 0.10
N GLY A 110 14.22 2.46 0.59
CA GLY A 110 15.59 2.31 0.12
C GLY A 110 16.27 1.16 0.86
N GLY A 111 17.43 0.76 0.36
CA GLY A 111 18.21 -0.39 0.83
C GLY A 111 19.42 0.04 1.63
N ALA A 112 20.11 -0.92 2.26
CA ALA A 112 21.36 -0.60 2.96
C ALA A 112 22.54 -0.41 1.98
N GLU A 113 22.32 -0.73 0.71
CA GLU A 113 23.30 -0.80 -0.34
C GLU A 113 23.54 0.54 -1.02
N TYR A 114 24.81 0.89 -1.21
CA TYR A 114 25.23 2.18 -1.76
C TYR A 114 26.17 2.01 -2.95
N SER A 115 25.99 2.82 -4.00
CA SER A 115 26.95 2.94 -5.09
C SER A 115 27.73 4.25 -5.02
N PHE A 116 29.05 4.15 -4.85
CA PHE A 116 29.94 5.33 -4.80
C PHE A 116 30.01 6.10 -6.13
N TYR A 117 29.61 5.47 -7.23
CA TYR A 117 29.84 6.00 -8.56
C TYR A 117 28.57 6.18 -9.40
N GLY A 118 27.40 5.81 -8.87
CA GLY A 118 26.14 5.87 -9.60
C GLY A 118 24.95 5.99 -8.66
N PRO A 119 23.77 6.28 -9.21
CA PRO A 119 22.55 6.37 -8.43
C PRO A 119 22.15 4.98 -7.90
N ASP A 120 21.63 4.89 -6.69
CA ASP A 120 21.04 3.69 -6.09
C ASP A 120 19.50 3.79 -6.10
N ASP A 121 18.85 4.20 -5.02
CA ASP A 121 17.39 4.12 -4.89
C ASP A 121 16.75 5.47 -5.21
N ARG A 122 16.10 5.57 -6.38
CA ARG A 122 15.53 6.84 -6.86
C ARG A 122 14.13 6.69 -7.43
N GLY A 123 13.21 7.52 -6.94
CA GLY A 123 11.90 7.74 -7.57
C GLY A 123 12.01 8.75 -8.70
N TYR A 124 11.49 8.41 -9.88
CA TYR A 124 11.55 9.27 -11.07
C TYR A 124 10.21 9.86 -11.50
N SER A 125 9.11 9.16 -11.25
CA SER A 125 7.79 9.62 -11.67
C SER A 125 6.73 9.21 -10.67
N VAL A 126 5.73 10.08 -10.46
CA VAL A 126 4.52 9.79 -9.70
C VAL A 126 3.28 10.05 -10.57
N ALA A 127 2.31 9.13 -10.52
CA ALA A 127 1.02 9.25 -11.19
C ALA A 127 -0.10 8.76 -10.28
N LEU A 128 -1.33 9.21 -10.53
CA LEU A 128 -2.50 8.87 -9.72
C LEU A 128 -3.58 8.24 -10.60
N ASP A 129 -4.34 7.30 -10.03
CA ASP A 129 -5.60 6.86 -10.64
C ASP A 129 -6.82 7.60 -10.05
N SER A 130 -8.00 7.36 -10.63
CA SER A 130 -9.26 7.96 -10.19
C SER A 130 -9.71 7.53 -8.79
N SER A 131 -9.15 6.45 -8.27
CA SER A 131 -9.41 5.95 -6.90
C SER A 131 -8.43 6.54 -5.89
N GLY A 132 -7.50 7.40 -6.33
CA GLY A 132 -6.47 8.01 -5.50
C GLY A 132 -5.29 7.11 -5.17
N ASN A 133 -5.14 5.97 -5.86
CA ASN A 133 -3.93 5.16 -5.74
C ASN A 133 -2.76 5.87 -6.41
N VAL A 134 -1.58 5.69 -5.83
CA VAL A 134 -0.34 6.36 -6.21
C VAL A 134 0.57 5.36 -6.89
N TYR A 135 1.04 5.68 -8.09
CA TYR A 135 1.96 4.86 -8.87
C TYR A 135 3.30 5.57 -8.95
N ILE A 136 4.37 4.88 -8.55
CA ILE A 136 5.73 5.43 -8.54
C ILE A 136 6.60 4.53 -9.40
N THR A 137 7.39 5.13 -10.28
CA THR A 137 8.41 4.40 -11.04
C THR A 137 9.78 4.91 -10.68
N GLY A 138 10.75 4.02 -10.63
CA GLY A 138 12.12 4.38 -10.29
C GLY A 138 13.07 3.23 -10.50
N GLN A 139 14.21 3.34 -9.85
CA GLN A 139 15.23 2.29 -9.82
C GLN A 139 15.68 2.02 -8.39
N PHE A 140 16.27 0.85 -8.17
CA PHE A 140 16.81 0.47 -6.87
C PHE A 140 18.04 -0.45 -6.99
N LEU A 141 18.87 -0.45 -5.97
CA LEU A 141 20.08 -1.27 -5.84
C LEU A 141 20.00 -2.15 -4.60
N GLY A 142 20.47 -3.40 -4.71
CA GLY A 142 20.55 -4.26 -3.54
C GLY A 142 19.17 -4.73 -3.10
N THR A 143 18.98 -4.90 -1.79
CA THR A 143 17.70 -5.36 -1.25
C THR A 143 16.96 -4.18 -0.63
N VAL A 144 15.76 -3.91 -1.14
CA VAL A 144 14.91 -2.81 -0.68
C VAL A 144 13.59 -3.37 -0.18
N ASP A 145 13.16 -2.92 0.99
CA ASP A 145 11.79 -3.11 1.47
C ASP A 145 10.89 -2.02 0.89
N PHE A 146 9.95 -2.42 0.04
CA PHE A 146 8.99 -1.52 -0.59
C PHE A 146 7.69 -1.35 0.20
N ASP A 147 7.56 -1.98 1.38
CA ASP A 147 6.48 -1.69 2.32
C ASP A 147 6.84 -0.49 3.19
N PRO A 148 6.17 0.68 3.04
CA PRO A 148 6.45 1.83 3.90
C PRO A 148 5.75 1.74 5.27
N GLY A 149 5.07 0.61 5.55
CA GLY A 149 4.44 0.27 6.81
C GLY A 149 5.32 -0.58 7.73
N ALA A 150 4.69 -1.43 8.55
CA ALA A 150 5.39 -2.33 9.47
C ALA A 150 5.57 -3.75 8.92
N GLY A 151 5.03 -4.03 7.74
CA GLY A 151 5.26 -5.30 7.04
C GLY A 151 6.61 -5.29 6.33
N THR A 152 6.83 -6.32 5.52
CA THR A 152 8.06 -6.46 4.73
C THR A 152 7.69 -6.96 3.34
N THR A 153 8.07 -6.19 2.32
CA THR A 153 7.94 -6.54 0.91
C THR A 153 9.28 -6.28 0.21
N GLU A 154 10.21 -7.21 0.41
CA GLU A 154 11.57 -7.09 -0.11
C GLU A 154 11.69 -7.53 -1.57
N PHE A 155 12.43 -6.74 -2.36
CA PHE A 155 12.94 -7.12 -3.67
C PHE A 155 14.45 -6.89 -3.72
N THR A 156 15.17 -7.78 -4.41
CA THR A 156 16.62 -7.69 -4.59
C THR A 156 16.95 -7.48 -6.07
N SER A 157 17.78 -6.48 -6.38
CA SER A 157 18.20 -6.21 -7.76
C SER A 157 19.08 -7.32 -8.32
N SER A 158 18.96 -7.58 -9.63
CA SER A 158 19.66 -8.64 -10.34
C SER A 158 21.17 -8.35 -10.47
N GLU A 159 22.00 -9.39 -10.24
CA GLU A 159 23.48 -9.31 -10.30
C GLU A 159 24.09 -8.20 -9.43
N TYR A 160 23.82 -8.27 -8.12
CA TYR A 160 24.42 -7.48 -7.03
C TYR A 160 25.98 -7.45 -6.99
N SER A 161 26.70 -8.11 -7.92
CA SER A 161 28.16 -8.16 -7.93
C SER A 161 28.86 -7.03 -8.71
N PHE A 162 28.12 -6.17 -9.40
CA PHE A 162 28.69 -5.00 -10.08
C PHE A 162 27.86 -3.73 -9.76
N ILE A 163 28.54 -2.77 -9.12
CA ILE A 163 28.13 -1.44 -8.60
C ILE A 163 27.45 -0.47 -9.59
N TRP A 164 26.84 -0.97 -10.67
CA TRP A 164 26.25 -0.18 -11.77
C TRP A 164 24.91 -0.72 -12.28
N ARG A 165 24.34 -1.74 -11.64
CA ARG A 165 23.08 -2.35 -12.08
C ARG A 165 21.98 -2.11 -11.08
N ASN A 166 21.24 -1.05 -11.32
CA ASN A 166 19.96 -0.84 -10.69
C ASN A 166 18.89 -1.60 -11.48
N ASP A 167 17.96 -2.21 -10.77
CA ASP A 167 16.75 -2.73 -11.37
C ASP A 167 15.65 -1.67 -11.32
N VAL A 168 14.68 -1.79 -12.21
CA VAL A 168 13.51 -0.91 -12.24
C VAL A 168 12.46 -1.38 -11.24
N PHE A 169 11.78 -0.44 -10.59
CA PHE A 169 10.56 -0.75 -9.85
C PHE A 169 9.36 0.02 -10.38
N VAL A 170 8.18 -0.59 -10.22
CA VAL A 170 6.88 0.08 -10.31
C VAL A 170 6.14 -0.25 -9.02
N LEU A 171 5.89 0.78 -8.22
CA LEU A 171 5.23 0.68 -6.92
C LEU A 171 3.82 1.25 -7.02
N ARG A 172 2.83 0.55 -6.45
CA ARG A 172 1.47 1.07 -6.26
C ARG A 172 1.17 1.18 -4.78
N LEU A 173 0.88 2.38 -4.31
CA LEU A 173 0.38 2.67 -2.97
C LEU A 173 -1.11 3.03 -3.03
N ASP A 174 -1.82 2.80 -1.95
CA ASP A 174 -3.16 3.34 -1.77
C ASP A 174 -3.14 4.85 -1.45
N SER A 175 -4.32 5.45 -1.31
CA SER A 175 -4.46 6.90 -1.02
C SER A 175 -3.85 7.35 0.32
N THR A 176 -3.54 6.41 1.21
CA THR A 176 -2.89 6.64 2.51
C THR A 176 -1.37 6.46 2.46
N GLY A 177 -0.83 6.15 1.28
CA GLY A 177 0.60 5.96 1.06
C GLY A 177 1.12 4.62 1.57
N ASN A 178 0.26 3.62 1.75
CA ASN A 178 0.69 2.28 2.14
C ASN A 178 0.58 1.34 0.94
N LEU A 179 1.35 0.26 0.92
CA LEU A 179 1.03 -0.87 0.05
C LEU A 179 -0.39 -1.30 0.41
N GLY A 180 -1.32 -1.18 -0.54
CA GLY A 180 -2.71 -1.54 -0.29
C GLY A 180 -2.75 -2.91 0.36
N THR A 181 -3.55 -3.10 1.41
CA THR A 181 -3.56 -4.33 2.20
C THR A 181 -3.55 -5.54 1.27
N VAL A 182 -2.42 -6.25 1.20
CA VAL A 182 -2.41 -7.61 0.68
C VAL A 182 -3.11 -8.41 1.76
N VAL A 183 -4.44 -8.35 1.81
CA VAL A 183 -5.19 -9.29 2.63
C VAL A 183 -4.90 -10.64 2.00
N PRO A 184 -4.21 -11.55 2.70
CA PRO A 184 -3.86 -12.82 2.11
C PRO A 184 -5.14 -13.49 1.60
N ALA A 185 -5.04 -14.19 0.47
CA ALA A 185 -6.17 -14.98 -0.02
C ALA A 185 -6.65 -15.90 1.12
N GLY A 186 -7.93 -15.81 1.45
CA GLY A 186 -8.51 -16.44 2.62
C GLY A 186 -10.03 -16.27 2.66
N PHE A 187 -10.64 -16.95 3.61
CA PHE A 187 -12.05 -16.79 3.93
C PHE A 187 -12.28 -16.93 5.44
N THR A 188 -13.28 -16.23 5.93
CA THR A 188 -13.70 -16.26 7.33
C THR A 188 -15.04 -16.99 7.48
N LEU A 189 -15.14 -17.89 8.46
CA LEU A 189 -16.39 -18.56 8.86
C LEU A 189 -17.07 -17.81 10.01
N SER A 190 -18.39 -17.69 10.01
CA SER A 190 -19.12 -17.07 11.14
C SER A 190 -19.10 -17.90 12.42
N THR A 191 -18.94 -19.21 12.30
CA THR A 191 -18.84 -20.18 13.40
C THR A 191 -18.15 -21.44 12.89
N THR A 192 -17.55 -22.19 13.80
CA THR A 192 -16.97 -23.51 13.53
C THR A 192 -17.84 -24.66 14.03
N THR A 193 -18.93 -24.35 14.75
CA THR A 193 -19.90 -25.34 15.24
C THR A 193 -21.32 -24.86 15.01
N VAL A 194 -22.19 -25.81 14.68
CA VAL A 194 -23.64 -25.65 14.57
C VAL A 194 -24.30 -26.90 15.15
N SER A 195 -25.57 -26.81 15.51
CA SER A 195 -26.37 -27.95 15.96
C SER A 195 -27.66 -28.02 15.17
N VAL A 196 -28.04 -29.23 14.77
CA VAL A 196 -29.29 -29.57 14.11
C VAL A 196 -29.87 -30.79 14.81
N ALA A 197 -31.19 -30.88 14.88
CA ALA A 197 -31.92 -32.06 15.29
C ALA A 197 -32.26 -32.95 14.10
N GLU A 198 -32.24 -34.26 14.32
CA GLU A 198 -32.62 -35.34 13.40
C GLU A 198 -34.00 -35.12 12.76
N THR A 199 -34.91 -34.43 13.46
CA THR A 199 -36.23 -34.03 12.92
C THR A 199 -36.21 -33.10 11.69
N GLY A 200 -35.04 -32.87 11.07
CA GLY A 200 -34.91 -32.10 9.83
C GLY A 200 -34.67 -30.61 10.04
N THR A 201 -34.28 -30.19 11.24
CA THR A 201 -34.01 -28.76 11.49
C THR A 201 -32.74 -28.31 10.76
N THR A 202 -32.65 -27.01 10.49
CA THR A 202 -31.53 -26.43 9.76
C THR A 202 -30.76 -25.42 10.59
N ALA A 203 -29.45 -25.35 10.38
CA ALA A 203 -28.57 -24.29 10.88
C ALA A 203 -27.75 -23.71 9.74
N GLN A 204 -27.13 -22.55 9.96
CA GLN A 204 -26.27 -21.91 8.95
C GLN A 204 -24.95 -21.46 9.55
N PHE A 205 -23.90 -21.53 8.75
CA PHE A 205 -22.70 -20.74 8.92
C PHE A 205 -22.43 -19.96 7.63
N THR A 206 -21.89 -18.76 7.75
CA THR A 206 -21.54 -17.94 6.59
C THR A 206 -20.05 -17.98 6.31
N VAL A 207 -19.72 -17.83 5.03
CA VAL A 207 -18.38 -17.61 4.49
C VAL A 207 -18.33 -16.19 3.92
N VAL A 208 -17.23 -15.49 4.14
CA VAL A 208 -16.88 -14.24 3.44
C VAL A 208 -15.43 -14.34 3.00
N LEU A 209 -15.08 -13.85 1.80
CA LEU A 209 -13.68 -13.79 1.40
C LEU A 209 -12.98 -12.64 2.11
N ASP A 210 -11.73 -12.86 2.48
CA ASP A 210 -10.94 -11.84 3.16
C ASP A 210 -10.43 -10.76 2.18
N ALA A 211 -10.38 -11.07 0.88
CA ALA A 211 -9.92 -10.18 -0.19
C ALA A 211 -10.80 -10.25 -1.45
N GLU A 212 -10.82 -9.17 -2.24
CA GLU A 212 -11.45 -9.15 -3.56
C GLU A 212 -10.78 -10.15 -4.50
N PRO A 213 -11.52 -11.11 -5.09
CA PRO A 213 -10.92 -12.11 -5.94
C PRO A 213 -10.75 -11.58 -7.37
N VAL A 214 -9.61 -11.91 -8.00
CA VAL A 214 -9.30 -11.52 -9.39
C VAL A 214 -10.08 -12.32 -10.45
N SER A 215 -10.70 -13.42 -10.02
CA SER A 215 -11.59 -14.28 -10.80
C SER A 215 -12.58 -14.94 -9.84
N ASP A 216 -13.67 -15.51 -10.34
CA ASP A 216 -14.64 -16.18 -9.46
C ASP A 216 -13.98 -17.27 -8.59
N VAL A 217 -14.30 -17.26 -7.30
CA VAL A 217 -13.84 -18.23 -6.30
C VAL A 217 -15.02 -19.08 -5.88
N VAL A 218 -14.88 -20.39 -5.97
CA VAL A 218 -15.92 -21.34 -5.55
C VAL A 218 -15.50 -22.00 -4.24
N ILE A 219 -16.33 -21.81 -3.22
CA ILE A 219 -16.17 -22.45 -1.91
C ILE A 219 -17.10 -23.65 -1.86
N TRP A 220 -16.57 -24.80 -1.45
CA TRP A 220 -17.33 -26.03 -1.25
C TRP A 220 -17.29 -26.45 0.22
N SER A 221 -18.28 -27.23 0.63
CA SER A 221 -18.27 -27.92 1.91
C SER A 221 -18.78 -29.35 1.75
N ALA A 222 -18.27 -30.26 2.57
CA ALA A 222 -18.72 -31.65 2.62
C ALA A 222 -18.83 -32.13 4.07
N SER A 223 -19.88 -32.90 4.35
CA SER A 223 -20.04 -33.60 5.63
C SER A 223 -19.19 -34.87 5.65
N SER A 224 -18.57 -35.18 6.78
CA SER A 224 -17.97 -36.50 7.03
C SER A 224 -19.01 -37.59 7.18
N ASP A 225 -20.25 -37.23 7.54
CA ASP A 225 -21.37 -38.13 7.72
C ASP A 225 -22.66 -37.48 7.21
N SER A 226 -23.02 -37.80 5.97
CA SER A 226 -24.24 -37.28 5.34
C SER A 226 -25.50 -38.03 5.76
N GLY A 227 -25.37 -39.12 6.50
CA GLY A 227 -26.49 -39.81 7.16
C GLY A 227 -27.04 -39.00 8.32
N GLU A 228 -26.18 -38.25 8.99
CA GLU A 228 -26.51 -37.40 10.14
C GLU A 228 -26.84 -35.95 9.76
N ALA A 229 -25.98 -35.35 8.93
CA ALA A 229 -26.12 -33.95 8.59
C ALA A 229 -25.62 -33.66 7.18
N GLN A 230 -26.48 -33.03 6.39
CA GLN A 230 -26.20 -32.63 5.01
C GLN A 230 -25.85 -31.15 4.92
N VAL A 231 -25.00 -30.79 3.96
CA VAL A 231 -24.62 -29.41 3.64
C VAL A 231 -25.14 -29.01 2.26
N GLY A 232 -25.55 -27.74 2.14
CA GLY A 232 -26.04 -27.16 0.90
C GLY A 232 -25.00 -27.04 -0.22
N ALA A 233 -25.44 -26.46 -1.34
CA ALA A 233 -24.63 -26.28 -2.54
C ALA A 233 -23.42 -25.35 -2.34
N GLN A 234 -22.47 -25.44 -3.27
CA GLN A 234 -21.29 -24.57 -3.34
C GLN A 234 -21.66 -23.10 -3.43
N LEU A 235 -20.78 -22.23 -2.93
CA LEU A 235 -20.92 -20.78 -2.95
C LEU A 235 -19.96 -20.19 -3.96
N THR A 236 -20.41 -19.22 -4.76
CA THR A 236 -19.58 -18.53 -5.74
C THR A 236 -19.41 -17.07 -5.35
N PHE A 237 -18.16 -16.66 -5.17
CA PHE A 237 -17.76 -15.28 -4.90
C PHE A 237 -17.11 -14.70 -6.15
N THR A 238 -17.47 -13.46 -6.46
CA THR A 238 -17.07 -12.65 -7.61
C THR A 238 -16.53 -11.32 -7.06
N SER A 239 -15.88 -10.52 -7.91
CA SER A 239 -15.49 -9.14 -7.54
C SER A 239 -16.66 -8.26 -7.04
N SER A 240 -17.90 -8.62 -7.38
CA SER A 240 -19.08 -7.84 -6.99
C SER A 240 -19.73 -8.24 -5.66
N ASN A 241 -19.46 -9.45 -5.14
CA ASN A 241 -20.13 -9.99 -3.95
C ASN A 241 -19.19 -10.61 -2.92
N TRP A 242 -17.88 -10.60 -3.14
CA TRP A 242 -16.87 -11.23 -2.27
C TRP A 242 -16.94 -10.82 -0.79
N ALA A 243 -17.24 -9.54 -0.55
CA ALA A 243 -17.32 -8.96 0.80
C ALA A 243 -18.68 -9.16 1.47
N THR A 244 -19.66 -9.75 0.79
CA THR A 244 -20.98 -10.06 1.36
C THR A 244 -20.97 -11.49 1.88
N PRO A 245 -21.25 -11.72 3.18
CA PRO A 245 -21.34 -13.09 3.72
C PRO A 245 -22.39 -13.93 2.99
N GLN A 246 -21.99 -15.13 2.57
CA GLN A 246 -22.87 -16.12 1.93
C GLN A 246 -22.97 -17.38 2.81
N ALA A 247 -24.13 -18.02 2.88
CA ALA A 247 -24.41 -19.08 3.86
C ALA A 247 -24.38 -20.49 3.26
N PHE A 248 -23.71 -21.42 3.95
CA PHE A 248 -24.03 -22.84 3.83
C PHE A 248 -25.17 -23.17 4.79
N THR A 249 -26.15 -23.93 4.30
CA THR A 249 -27.22 -24.48 5.15
C THR A 249 -26.89 -25.91 5.51
N ILE A 250 -26.85 -26.20 6.80
CA ILE A 250 -26.73 -27.55 7.36
C ILE A 250 -28.13 -28.03 7.71
N THR A 251 -28.46 -29.26 7.33
CA THR A 251 -29.76 -29.88 7.60
C THR A 251 -29.53 -31.20 8.32
N GLY A 252 -30.14 -31.37 9.51
CA GLY A 252 -30.16 -32.66 10.19
C GLY A 252 -30.96 -33.67 9.38
N VAL A 253 -30.55 -34.93 9.39
CA VAL A 253 -31.21 -36.02 8.66
C VAL A 253 -31.74 -37.02 9.69
N ASP A 254 -33.00 -37.40 9.53
CA ASP A 254 -33.63 -38.46 10.31
C ASP A 254 -33.23 -39.79 9.69
N ASP A 255 -32.70 -40.71 10.50
CA ASP A 255 -32.40 -42.06 10.07
C ASP A 255 -33.15 -43.11 10.93
N ASP A 256 -33.12 -44.37 10.51
CA ASP A 256 -33.90 -45.43 11.17
C ASP A 256 -33.20 -45.99 12.44
N VAL A 257 -32.10 -45.37 12.91
CA VAL A 257 -31.25 -45.85 13.99
C VAL A 257 -31.29 -44.86 15.17
N ASP A 258 -31.78 -45.31 16.32
CA ASP A 258 -31.72 -44.52 17.56
C ASP A 258 -30.32 -44.65 18.19
N ASP A 259 -29.41 -43.73 17.86
CA ASP A 259 -28.03 -43.73 18.36
C ASP A 259 -27.63 -42.46 19.16
N GLY A 260 -28.52 -41.48 19.27
CA GLY A 260 -28.37 -40.28 20.09
C GLY A 260 -27.49 -39.19 19.45
N ASP A 261 -27.06 -38.19 20.23
CA ASP A 261 -26.32 -37.03 19.69
C ASP A 261 -25.02 -37.45 18.96
N GLN A 262 -25.00 -37.34 17.62
CA GLN A 262 -23.83 -37.57 16.79
C GLN A 262 -23.02 -36.30 16.49
N GLN A 263 -21.77 -36.48 16.08
CA GLN A 263 -20.91 -35.40 15.57
C GLN A 263 -20.49 -35.67 14.12
N ALA A 264 -20.96 -34.81 13.21
CA ALA A 264 -20.46 -34.73 11.84
C ALA A 264 -19.46 -33.57 11.69
N THR A 265 -18.31 -33.84 11.06
CA THR A 265 -17.30 -32.82 10.75
C THR A 265 -17.53 -32.28 9.33
N PHE A 266 -17.67 -30.96 9.20
CA PHE A 266 -17.74 -30.30 7.90
C PHE A 266 -16.36 -29.81 7.48
N THR A 267 -15.88 -30.28 6.33
CA THR A 267 -14.69 -29.72 5.68
C THR A 267 -15.13 -28.60 4.75
N VAL A 268 -14.42 -27.47 4.76
CA VAL A 268 -14.64 -26.34 3.85
C VAL A 268 -13.38 -26.09 3.06
N GLY A 269 -13.49 -25.89 1.76
CA GLY A 269 -12.34 -25.70 0.87
C GLY A 269 -12.63 -24.79 -0.32
N VAL A 270 -11.56 -24.42 -0.99
CA VAL A 270 -11.58 -23.63 -2.24
C VAL A 270 -11.34 -24.60 -3.40
N LEU A 271 -12.05 -24.40 -4.53
CA LEU A 271 -11.77 -25.11 -5.79
C LEU A 271 -10.68 -24.43 -6.61
#